data_AF-A0A0E0QL45-F1
#
_entry.id   AF-A0A0E0QL45-F1
#
_cell.length_a   1.000
_cell.length_b   1.000
_cell.length_c   1.000
_cell.angle_alpha   90.00
_cell.angle_beta   90.00
_cell.angle_gamma   90.00
#
_symmetry.space_group_name_H-M   'P 1'
#
loop_
_entity.id
_entity.type
_entity.pdbx_description
1 polymer ?
#
loop_
_entity_poly.entity_id
_entity_poly.type
_entity_poly.pdbx_seq_one_letter_code
_entity_poly.pdbx_strand_id
1 'polypeptide(L)'
;MGDGGELAAEKHVRYIVTVEKRKDSFESLVMEHIRLNGAYWGLTTLDLLHKLRAVEADEVIEWIMSCYHPESDIAGLQNEDGSFSGDIWGEVDTRFSYIAICTLSLLHRLEKINVQKAVDYIVSCKNLDGGFGAMPGVFCCVGALAITGSLHHIDRDLLGWWLCERQCKEGGLNGRPEKLADVCYSWWVLSSLIMIDRVHWIDKDKLAKFILNCQDKENGGISDRPDNAVDIYHTYFGVAGLSLMEYPGVKPMDPAYALPLDVVNRIFLRKEH
;
A
#
# COMPACT_ATOMS: atom_id res chain seq x y z
N MET A 1 17.24 25.70 -7.19
CA MET A 1 16.23 25.02 -8.03
C MET A 1 16.88 23.74 -8.55
N GLY A 2 16.79 22.64 -7.80
CA GLY A 2 17.33 21.34 -8.26
C GLY A 2 16.37 20.73 -9.27
N ASP A 3 16.88 20.31 -10.41
CA ASP A 3 16.14 19.55 -11.43
C ASP A 3 15.58 18.27 -10.80
N GLY A 4 14.26 18.12 -10.77
CA GLY A 4 13.64 16.90 -10.26
C GLY A 4 13.87 15.81 -11.31
N GLY A 5 14.84 14.94 -11.08
CA GLY A 5 15.28 13.96 -12.07
C GLY A 5 14.16 12.99 -12.48
N GLU A 6 14.25 12.44 -13.69
CA GLU A 6 13.31 11.44 -14.21
C GLU A 6 13.30 10.14 -13.37
N LEU A 7 12.22 9.38 -13.47
CA LEU A 7 12.10 8.05 -12.87
C LEU A 7 13.12 7.09 -13.50
N ALA A 8 13.99 6.51 -12.67
CA ALA A 8 15.02 5.56 -13.07
C ALA A 8 14.45 4.12 -13.20
N ALA A 9 13.35 3.96 -13.93
CA ALA A 9 12.54 2.73 -14.00
C ALA A 9 13.37 1.47 -14.30
N GLU A 10 14.22 1.49 -15.32
CA GLU A 10 15.06 0.32 -15.68
C GLU A 10 16.07 -0.03 -14.57
N LYS A 11 16.54 0.97 -13.79
CA LYS A 11 17.42 0.70 -12.64
C LYS A 11 16.65 0.05 -11.50
N HIS A 12 15.44 0.52 -11.22
CA HIS A 12 14.56 -0.10 -10.23
C HIS A 12 14.22 -1.56 -10.58
N VAL A 13 13.93 -1.84 -11.84
CA VAL A 13 13.69 -3.22 -12.32
C VAL A 13 14.90 -4.12 -12.06
N ARG A 14 16.12 -3.65 -12.40
CA ARG A 14 17.36 -4.39 -12.12
C ARG A 14 17.59 -4.59 -10.62
N TYR A 15 17.33 -3.56 -9.81
CA TYR A 15 17.41 -3.63 -8.36
C TYR A 15 16.51 -4.75 -7.81
N ILE A 16 15.23 -4.75 -8.18
CA ILE A 16 14.24 -5.75 -7.71
C ILE A 16 14.67 -7.17 -8.08
N VAL A 17 15.05 -7.40 -9.34
CA VAL A 17 15.51 -8.72 -9.81
C VAL A 17 16.81 -9.15 -9.11
N THR A 18 17.67 -8.20 -8.74
CA THR A 18 18.90 -8.50 -7.99
C THR A 18 18.61 -8.89 -6.55
N VAL A 19 17.69 -8.19 -5.88
CA VAL A 19 17.26 -8.50 -4.50
C VAL A 19 16.67 -9.91 -4.43
N GLU A 20 15.83 -10.28 -5.39
CA GLU A 20 15.21 -11.62 -5.48
C GLU A 20 16.26 -12.75 -5.57
N LYS A 21 17.36 -12.50 -6.28
CA LYS A 21 18.46 -13.47 -6.47
C LYS A 21 19.43 -13.56 -5.29
N ARG A 22 19.54 -12.53 -4.45
CA ARG A 22 20.49 -12.48 -3.31
C ARG A 22 19.90 -13.11 -2.05
N LYS A 23 19.58 -14.39 -2.12
CA LYS A 23 18.92 -15.13 -1.01
C LYS A 23 19.84 -15.37 0.21
N ASP A 24 21.16 -15.32 0.01
CA ASP A 24 22.16 -15.61 1.04
C ASP A 24 22.75 -14.36 1.75
N SER A 25 22.07 -13.21 1.67
CA SER A 25 22.52 -11.97 2.33
C SER A 25 21.96 -11.83 3.76
N PHE A 26 22.60 -11.00 4.58
CA PHE A 26 22.10 -10.68 5.93
C PHE A 26 20.71 -10.03 5.86
N GLU A 27 20.49 -9.13 4.89
CA GLU A 27 19.22 -8.47 4.65
C GLU A 27 18.12 -9.47 4.29
N SER A 28 18.44 -10.47 3.47
CA SER A 28 17.52 -11.56 3.12
C SER A 28 17.08 -12.34 4.36
N LEU A 29 18.03 -12.67 5.24
CA LEU A 29 17.75 -13.39 6.48
C LEU A 29 16.85 -12.59 7.44
N VAL A 30 17.15 -11.31 7.68
CA VAL A 30 16.34 -10.50 8.62
C VAL A 30 14.94 -10.18 8.07
N MET A 31 14.75 -10.21 6.75
CA MET A 31 13.46 -10.00 6.09
C MET A 31 12.66 -11.28 5.86
N GLU A 32 13.16 -12.45 6.26
CA GLU A 32 12.52 -13.75 5.98
C GLU A 32 11.07 -13.82 6.49
N HIS A 33 10.82 -13.27 7.68
CA HIS A 33 9.50 -13.22 8.31
C HIS A 33 8.45 -12.37 7.54
N ILE A 34 8.88 -11.52 6.61
CA ILE A 34 8.00 -10.70 5.74
C ILE A 34 8.23 -10.97 4.25
N ARG A 35 8.83 -12.11 3.91
CA ARG A 35 9.25 -12.41 2.53
C ARG A 35 8.10 -12.40 1.53
N LEU A 36 6.90 -12.84 1.94
CA LEU A 36 5.69 -12.79 1.12
C LEU A 36 5.29 -11.34 0.78
N ASN A 37 5.41 -10.43 1.75
CA ASN A 37 5.19 -9.01 1.53
C ASN A 37 6.25 -8.42 0.60
N GLY A 38 7.52 -8.82 0.77
CA GLY A 38 8.63 -8.47 -0.13
C GLY A 38 8.37 -8.85 -1.58
N ALA A 39 7.86 -10.07 -1.80
CA ALA A 39 7.45 -10.54 -3.12
C ALA A 39 6.30 -9.69 -3.68
N TYR A 40 5.26 -9.42 -2.89
CA TYR A 40 4.17 -8.52 -3.29
C TYR A 40 4.67 -7.14 -3.72
N TRP A 41 5.54 -6.49 -2.93
CA TRP A 41 6.10 -5.17 -3.25
C TRP A 41 6.91 -5.21 -4.55
N GLY A 42 7.78 -6.21 -4.72
CA GLY A 42 8.60 -6.36 -5.93
C GLY A 42 7.77 -6.63 -7.18
N LEU A 43 6.88 -7.61 -7.13
CA LEU A 43 6.02 -8.02 -8.26
C LEU A 43 5.10 -6.87 -8.70
N THR A 44 4.48 -6.20 -7.73
CA THR A 44 3.57 -5.08 -8.03
C THR A 44 4.34 -3.92 -8.65
N THR A 45 5.54 -3.62 -8.14
CA THR A 45 6.41 -2.59 -8.76
C THR A 45 6.80 -2.96 -10.19
N LEU A 46 7.18 -4.22 -10.43
CA LEU A 46 7.49 -4.69 -11.78
C LEU A 46 6.29 -4.56 -12.71
N ASP A 47 5.08 -4.87 -12.24
CA ASP A 47 3.87 -4.73 -13.07
C ASP A 47 3.54 -3.26 -13.36
N LEU A 48 3.64 -2.38 -12.35
CA LEU A 48 3.49 -0.93 -12.53
C LEU A 48 4.45 -0.35 -13.57
N LEU A 49 5.66 -0.91 -13.67
CA LEU A 49 6.69 -0.52 -14.64
C LEU A 49 6.62 -1.31 -15.96
N HIS A 50 5.57 -2.10 -16.20
CA HIS A 50 5.41 -2.94 -17.39
C HIS A 50 6.47 -4.04 -17.57
N LYS A 51 7.10 -4.49 -16.49
CA LYS A 51 8.18 -5.49 -16.45
C LYS A 51 7.86 -6.72 -15.61
N LEU A 52 6.59 -7.04 -15.38
CA LEU A 52 6.19 -8.25 -14.63
C LEU A 52 6.80 -9.55 -15.21
N ARG A 53 7.06 -9.60 -16.51
CA ARG A 53 7.72 -10.74 -17.20
C ARG A 53 9.21 -10.88 -16.90
N ALA A 54 9.79 -10.03 -16.04
CA ALA A 54 11.17 -10.17 -15.59
C ALA A 54 11.35 -11.29 -14.54
N VAL A 55 10.25 -11.87 -14.06
CA VAL A 55 10.22 -13.01 -13.14
C VAL A 55 9.44 -14.17 -13.75
N GLU A 56 9.80 -15.40 -13.38
CA GLU A 56 9.11 -16.62 -13.81
C GLU A 56 7.88 -16.87 -12.93
N ALA A 57 6.69 -16.75 -13.52
CA ALA A 57 5.42 -16.79 -12.78
C ALA A 57 5.19 -18.14 -12.08
N ASP A 58 5.52 -19.25 -12.75
CA ASP A 58 5.30 -20.59 -12.20
C ASP A 58 6.14 -20.83 -10.94
N GLU A 59 7.42 -20.40 -10.94
CA GLU A 59 8.28 -20.50 -9.75
C GLU A 59 7.74 -19.69 -8.57
N VAL A 60 7.23 -18.48 -8.84
CA VAL A 60 6.62 -17.62 -7.82
C VAL A 60 5.35 -18.25 -7.28
N ILE A 61 4.50 -18.81 -8.14
CA ILE A 61 3.24 -19.47 -7.74
C ILE A 61 3.55 -20.71 -6.89
N GLU A 62 4.46 -21.58 -7.33
CA GLU A 62 4.87 -22.76 -6.57
C GLU A 62 5.39 -22.39 -5.18
N TRP A 63 6.21 -21.33 -5.10
CA TRP A 63 6.70 -20.84 -3.81
C TRP A 63 5.58 -20.27 -2.93
N ILE A 64 4.67 -19.44 -3.46
CA ILE A 64 3.53 -18.91 -2.69
C ILE A 64 2.67 -20.06 -2.15
N MET A 65 2.41 -21.07 -2.98
CA MET A 65 1.64 -22.25 -2.57
C MET A 65 2.36 -23.07 -1.49
N SER A 66 3.69 -23.06 -1.44
CA SER A 66 4.46 -23.69 -0.36
C SER A 66 4.31 -22.98 0.99
N CYS A 67 3.93 -21.70 1.00
CA CYS A 67 3.65 -20.93 2.22
C CYS A 67 2.21 -21.12 2.75
N TYR A 68 1.32 -21.75 1.97
CA TYR A 68 -0.07 -21.92 2.35
C TYR A 68 -0.23 -22.93 3.50
N HIS A 69 -0.98 -22.54 4.54
CA HIS A 69 -1.37 -23.43 5.62
C HIS A 69 -2.85 -23.83 5.46
N PRO A 70 -3.19 -25.14 5.44
CA PRO A 70 -4.57 -25.60 5.24
C PRO A 70 -5.59 -25.11 6.27
N GLU A 71 -5.13 -24.75 7.47
CA GLU A 71 -5.98 -24.23 8.57
C GLU A 71 -6.12 -22.70 8.55
N SER A 72 -5.54 -22.01 7.57
CA SER A 72 -5.70 -20.56 7.43
C SER A 72 -7.17 -20.20 7.13
N ASP A 73 -7.83 -19.52 8.07
CA ASP A 73 -9.21 -19.05 7.94
C ASP A 73 -9.32 -17.58 8.33
N ILE A 74 -9.29 -16.69 7.32
CA ILE A 74 -9.45 -15.24 7.53
C ILE A 74 -10.82 -14.90 8.11
N ALA A 75 -11.87 -15.64 7.76
CA ALA A 75 -13.22 -15.35 8.25
C ALA A 75 -13.37 -15.73 9.73
N GLY A 76 -12.73 -16.83 10.14
CA GLY A 76 -12.66 -17.28 11.53
C GLY A 76 -11.90 -16.33 12.48
N LEU A 77 -11.16 -15.35 11.96
CA LEU A 77 -10.45 -14.34 12.75
C LEU A 77 -11.31 -13.11 13.08
N GLN A 78 -12.58 -13.06 12.64
CA GLN A 78 -13.50 -11.99 13.02
C GLN A 78 -13.99 -12.17 14.47
N ASN A 79 -13.76 -11.16 15.31
CA ASN A 79 -14.20 -11.12 16.70
C ASN A 79 -15.68 -10.71 16.82
N GLU A 80 -16.26 -10.93 18.00
CA GLU A 80 -17.69 -10.66 18.25
C GLU A 80 -18.09 -9.19 18.04
N ASP A 81 -17.17 -8.26 18.31
CA ASP A 81 -17.34 -6.81 18.14
C ASP A 81 -17.17 -6.34 16.69
N GLY A 82 -16.79 -7.23 15.77
CA GLY A 82 -16.55 -6.95 14.37
C GLY A 82 -15.10 -6.69 14.00
N SER A 83 -14.21 -6.52 14.98
CA SER A 83 -12.77 -6.41 14.77
C SER A 83 -12.19 -7.71 14.22
N PHE A 84 -10.96 -7.64 13.72
CA PHE A 84 -10.23 -8.83 13.27
C PHE A 84 -8.95 -9.00 14.07
N SER A 85 -8.70 -10.25 14.46
CA SER A 85 -7.41 -10.66 14.99
C SER A 85 -6.43 -10.91 13.84
N GLY A 86 -5.14 -10.59 14.04
CA GLY A 86 -4.10 -10.83 13.02
C GLY A 86 -3.81 -12.31 12.79
N ASP A 87 -3.93 -13.10 13.85
CA ASP A 87 -3.80 -14.54 13.88
C ASP A 87 -4.53 -15.11 15.12
N ILE A 88 -4.29 -16.39 15.41
CA ILE A 88 -4.90 -17.11 16.55
C ILE A 88 -4.47 -16.59 17.93
N TRP A 89 -3.47 -15.71 18.02
CA TRP A 89 -2.97 -15.13 19.27
C TRP A 89 -3.66 -13.83 19.67
N GLY A 90 -4.56 -13.31 18.82
CA GLY A 90 -5.55 -12.31 19.22
C GLY A 90 -5.07 -10.86 19.25
N GLU A 91 -3.97 -10.50 18.57
CA GLU A 91 -3.66 -9.08 18.34
C GLU A 91 -4.78 -8.46 17.50
N VAL A 92 -5.38 -7.37 17.97
CA VAL A 92 -6.45 -6.65 17.27
C VAL A 92 -5.93 -5.30 16.78
N ASP A 93 -6.11 -5.05 15.49
CA ASP A 93 -5.73 -3.81 14.81
C ASP A 93 -6.60 -3.59 13.56
N THR A 94 -6.86 -2.33 13.21
CA THR A 94 -7.64 -1.98 12.01
C THR A 94 -6.96 -2.42 10.71
N ARG A 95 -5.63 -2.62 10.73
CA ARG A 95 -4.87 -3.28 9.66
C ARG A 95 -5.45 -4.65 9.31
N PHE A 96 -5.82 -5.45 10.31
CA PHE A 96 -6.37 -6.79 10.07
C PHE A 96 -7.79 -6.73 9.51
N SER A 97 -8.57 -5.71 9.87
CA SER A 97 -9.88 -5.45 9.26
C SER A 97 -9.74 -5.14 7.77
N TYR A 98 -8.79 -4.27 7.40
CA TYR A 98 -8.48 -3.99 6.00
C TYR A 98 -7.99 -5.24 5.24
N ILE A 99 -7.04 -5.99 5.81
CA ILE A 99 -6.50 -7.21 5.18
C ILE A 99 -7.62 -8.22 4.93
N ALA A 100 -8.49 -8.47 5.92
CA ALA A 100 -9.59 -9.41 5.78
C ALA A 100 -10.59 -8.98 4.71
N ILE A 101 -11.05 -7.72 4.75
CA ILE A 101 -11.99 -7.14 3.78
C ILE A 101 -11.40 -7.15 2.37
N CYS A 102 -10.16 -6.68 2.21
CA CYS A 102 -9.48 -6.63 0.92
C CYS A 102 -9.30 -8.02 0.33
N THR A 103 -8.82 -8.99 1.11
CA THR A 103 -8.60 -10.36 0.66
C THR A 103 -9.90 -11.04 0.25
N LEU A 104 -10.93 -10.98 1.10
CA LEU A 104 -12.23 -11.58 0.81
C LEU A 104 -12.92 -10.87 -0.37
N SER A 105 -12.74 -9.56 -0.53
CA SER A 105 -13.25 -8.84 -1.70
C SER A 105 -12.60 -9.30 -3.00
N LEU A 106 -11.27 -9.41 -3.04
CA LEU A 106 -10.54 -9.91 -4.23
C LEU A 106 -10.93 -11.35 -4.60
N LEU A 107 -11.34 -12.16 -3.62
CA LEU A 107 -11.81 -13.53 -3.80
C LEU A 107 -13.32 -13.64 -4.10
N HIS A 108 -14.07 -12.54 -4.10
CA HIS A 108 -15.54 -12.52 -4.18
C HIS A 108 -16.24 -13.29 -3.04
N ARG A 109 -15.68 -13.20 -1.82
CA ARG A 109 -16.12 -13.96 -0.61
C ARG A 109 -16.46 -13.10 0.60
N LEU A 110 -16.88 -11.84 0.41
CA LEU A 110 -17.24 -10.96 1.54
C LEU A 110 -18.41 -11.50 2.39
N GLU A 111 -19.26 -12.37 1.83
CA GLU A 111 -20.36 -13.03 2.56
C GLU A 111 -19.89 -13.96 3.68
N LYS A 112 -18.59 -14.27 3.75
CA LYS A 112 -18.01 -15.09 4.81
C LYS A 112 -17.86 -14.39 6.14
N ILE A 113 -17.94 -13.07 6.17
CA ILE A 113 -17.79 -12.25 7.37
C ILE A 113 -19.03 -11.40 7.60
N ASN A 114 -19.20 -10.91 8.83
CA ASN A 114 -20.16 -9.87 9.11
C ASN A 114 -19.59 -8.50 8.71
N VAL A 115 -19.84 -8.09 7.46
CA VAL A 115 -19.34 -6.82 6.91
C VAL A 115 -19.84 -5.62 7.72
N GLN A 116 -21.11 -5.62 8.15
CA GLN A 116 -21.66 -4.49 8.91
C GLN A 116 -20.94 -4.32 10.25
N LYS A 117 -20.72 -5.41 11.00
CA LYS A 117 -19.95 -5.33 12.25
C LYS A 117 -18.51 -4.86 12.03
N ALA A 118 -17.86 -5.29 10.96
CA ALA A 118 -16.52 -4.82 10.62
C ALA A 118 -16.50 -3.30 10.34
N VAL A 119 -17.49 -2.80 9.60
CA VAL A 119 -17.67 -1.36 9.37
C VAL A 119 -17.94 -0.62 10.68
N ASP A 120 -18.83 -1.13 11.53
CA ASP A 120 -19.15 -0.52 12.82
C ASP A 120 -17.92 -0.42 13.73
N TYR A 121 -17.10 -1.48 13.79
CA TYR A 121 -15.84 -1.48 14.51
C TYR A 121 -14.88 -0.42 13.97
N ILE A 122 -14.65 -0.38 12.65
CA ILE A 122 -13.78 0.64 12.01
C ILE A 122 -14.27 2.06 12.33
N VAL A 123 -15.59 2.29 12.25
CA VAL A 123 -16.19 3.60 12.58
C VAL A 123 -15.97 3.97 14.04
N SER A 124 -15.98 3.00 14.96
CA SER A 124 -15.70 3.22 16.38
C SER A 124 -14.25 3.66 16.66
N CYS A 125 -13.31 3.39 15.75
CA CYS A 125 -11.90 3.75 15.88
C CYS A 125 -11.58 5.19 15.45
N LYS A 126 -12.58 6.01 15.12
CA LYS A 126 -12.38 7.42 14.71
C LYS A 126 -11.94 8.30 15.86
N ASN A 127 -11.02 9.21 15.57
CA ASN A 127 -10.51 10.23 16.47
C ASN A 127 -11.20 11.59 16.24
N LEU A 128 -10.99 12.52 17.18
CA LEU A 128 -11.55 13.89 17.11
C LEU A 128 -11.05 14.69 15.90
N ASP A 129 -9.87 14.35 15.37
CA ASP A 129 -9.26 15.00 14.21
C ASP A 129 -9.71 14.41 12.86
N GLY A 130 -10.71 13.52 12.88
CA GLY A 130 -11.21 12.82 11.70
C GLY A 130 -10.37 11.61 11.28
N GLY A 131 -9.18 11.41 11.88
CA GLY A 131 -8.34 10.25 11.67
C GLY A 131 -8.87 8.98 12.32
N PHE A 132 -8.12 7.89 12.17
CA PHE A 132 -8.41 6.59 12.79
C PHE A 132 -7.21 6.09 13.62
N GLY A 133 -7.47 5.38 14.72
CA GLY A 133 -6.45 4.84 15.63
C GLY A 133 -5.69 3.58 15.14
N ALA A 134 -4.55 3.33 15.80
CA ALA A 134 -3.47 2.34 15.58
C ALA A 134 -2.82 2.33 14.17
N MET A 135 -1.54 2.71 14.07
CA MET A 135 -0.80 3.01 12.82
C MET A 135 -0.67 1.82 11.84
N PRO A 136 -0.75 2.03 10.50
CA PRO A 136 -1.10 3.24 9.75
C PRO A 136 -2.62 3.35 9.55
N GLY A 137 -3.37 3.33 10.64
CA GLY A 137 -4.82 3.11 10.73
C GLY A 137 -5.69 3.97 9.82
N VAL A 138 -5.27 5.16 9.40
CA VAL A 138 -6.06 5.97 8.47
C VAL A 138 -6.23 5.28 7.13
N PHE A 139 -5.15 4.84 6.48
CA PHE A 139 -5.27 4.18 5.17
C PHE A 139 -6.08 2.89 5.28
N CYS A 140 -5.78 2.04 6.28
CA CYS A 140 -6.47 0.77 6.44
C CYS A 140 -7.98 0.98 6.65
N CYS A 141 -8.36 1.95 7.50
CA CYS A 141 -9.77 2.26 7.72
C CYS A 141 -10.44 2.86 6.48
N VAL A 142 -9.81 3.83 5.81
CA VAL A 142 -10.37 4.45 4.61
C VAL A 142 -10.49 3.43 3.46
N GLY A 143 -9.47 2.59 3.27
CA GLY A 143 -9.46 1.52 2.26
C GLY A 143 -10.54 0.47 2.52
N ALA A 144 -10.69 0.01 3.76
CA ALA A 144 -11.75 -0.92 4.13
C ALA A 144 -13.14 -0.31 3.90
N LEU A 145 -13.34 0.96 4.27
CA LEU A 145 -14.59 1.69 4.02
C LEU A 145 -14.81 1.95 2.52
N ALA A 146 -13.76 2.14 1.72
CA ALA A 146 -13.87 2.25 0.27
C ALA A 146 -14.35 0.93 -0.36
N ILE A 147 -13.70 -0.19 -0.02
CA ILE A 147 -14.02 -1.52 -0.53
C ILE A 147 -15.46 -1.94 -0.16
N THR A 148 -15.92 -1.57 1.03
CA THR A 148 -17.28 -1.88 1.51
C THR A 148 -18.34 -0.85 1.10
N GLY A 149 -18.01 0.17 0.30
CA GLY A 149 -18.96 1.21 -0.10
C GLY A 149 -19.43 2.13 1.04
N SER A 150 -18.67 2.17 2.14
CA SER A 150 -19.02 2.79 3.42
C SER A 150 -18.29 4.11 3.71
N LEU A 151 -17.72 4.75 2.67
CA LEU A 151 -17.03 6.06 2.80
C LEU A 151 -17.93 7.21 3.29
N HIS A 152 -19.25 7.06 3.24
CA HIS A 152 -20.21 8.05 3.73
C HIS A 152 -20.14 8.25 5.26
N HIS A 153 -19.48 7.33 5.99
CA HIS A 153 -19.21 7.52 7.41
C HIS A 153 -18.07 8.50 7.69
N ILE A 154 -17.21 8.82 6.71
CA ILE A 154 -16.05 9.71 6.92
C ILE A 154 -16.46 11.17 6.71
N ASP A 155 -16.08 12.03 7.67
CA ASP A 155 -16.01 13.47 7.41
C ASP A 155 -14.80 13.75 6.52
N ARG A 156 -15.07 13.90 5.22
CA ARG A 156 -14.04 14.02 4.19
C ARG A 156 -13.23 15.30 4.32
N ASP A 157 -13.84 16.38 4.80
CA ASP A 157 -13.17 17.68 4.92
C ASP A 157 -12.30 17.71 6.17
N LEU A 158 -12.79 17.21 7.30
CA LEU A 158 -12.01 17.12 8.52
C LEU A 158 -10.79 16.21 8.34
N LEU A 159 -11.00 15.00 7.80
CA LEU A 159 -9.90 14.07 7.53
C LEU A 159 -8.97 14.59 6.42
N GLY A 160 -9.54 15.18 5.37
CA GLY A 160 -8.78 15.80 4.29
C GLY A 160 -7.82 16.86 4.80
N TRP A 161 -8.26 17.67 5.77
CA TRP A 161 -7.44 18.73 6.36
C TRP A 161 -6.28 18.14 7.16
N TRP A 162 -6.57 17.15 8.01
CA TRP A 162 -5.52 16.47 8.77
C TRP A 162 -4.44 15.83 7.86
N LEU A 163 -4.88 15.23 6.75
CA LEU A 163 -4.03 14.57 5.76
C LEU A 163 -3.22 15.56 4.92
N CYS A 164 -3.79 16.67 4.45
CA CYS A 164 -3.03 17.65 3.66
C CYS A 164 -1.96 18.36 4.49
N GLU A 165 -2.22 18.58 5.78
CA GLU A 165 -1.25 19.11 6.76
C GLU A 165 -0.07 18.15 7.03
N ARG A 166 -0.07 16.94 6.45
CA ARG A 166 1.09 16.05 6.47
C ARG A 166 2.16 16.48 5.47
N GLN A 167 1.84 17.30 4.46
CA GLN A 167 2.80 17.71 3.45
C GLN A 167 3.84 18.69 4.02
N CYS A 168 5.10 18.26 4.07
CA CYS A 168 6.20 19.04 4.59
C CYS A 168 6.77 20.00 3.54
N LYS A 169 7.66 20.91 3.95
CA LYS A 169 8.24 21.96 3.07
C LYS A 169 9.00 21.39 1.87
N GLU A 170 9.62 20.23 2.07
CA GLU A 170 10.35 19.44 1.09
C GLU A 170 9.46 18.73 0.05
N GLY A 171 8.15 18.69 0.27
CA GLY A 171 7.15 18.13 -0.64
C GLY A 171 6.61 16.76 -0.26
N GLY A 172 7.41 15.95 0.46
CA GLY A 172 6.97 14.65 0.98
C GLY A 172 5.98 14.79 2.14
N LEU A 173 5.25 13.71 2.44
CA LEU A 173 4.30 13.67 3.55
C LEU A 173 4.82 12.84 4.72
N ASN A 174 4.52 13.28 5.94
CA ASN A 174 4.81 12.52 7.16
C ASN A 174 3.58 11.72 7.63
N GLY A 175 3.79 10.75 8.53
CA GLY A 175 2.69 9.92 9.04
C GLY A 175 1.85 10.57 10.14
N ARG A 176 2.39 11.61 10.81
CA ARG A 176 1.75 12.31 11.94
C ARG A 176 2.51 13.62 12.26
N PRO A 177 1.90 14.56 13.02
CA PRO A 177 2.56 15.80 13.41
C PRO A 177 3.94 15.59 14.04
N GLU A 178 4.85 16.54 13.80
CA GLU A 178 6.23 16.55 14.33
C GLU A 178 7.11 15.36 13.87
N LYS A 179 6.75 14.69 12.76
CA LYS A 179 7.60 13.66 12.12
C LYS A 179 8.14 14.13 10.78
N LEU A 180 9.26 13.53 10.39
CA LEU A 180 9.89 13.77 9.10
C LEU A 180 9.04 13.19 7.97
N ALA A 181 9.13 13.80 6.78
CA ALA A 181 8.56 13.21 5.57
C ALA A 181 9.18 11.85 5.26
N ASP A 182 8.40 11.00 4.59
CA ASP A 182 8.77 9.64 4.24
C ASP A 182 8.04 9.21 2.96
N VAL A 183 8.71 8.47 2.08
CA VAL A 183 8.10 7.93 0.85
C VAL A 183 6.93 6.99 1.16
N CYS A 184 7.01 6.19 2.24
CA CYS A 184 5.90 5.28 2.55
C CYS A 184 4.66 6.06 3.02
N TYR A 185 4.82 6.98 3.98
CA TYR A 185 3.72 7.85 4.44
C TYR A 185 3.15 8.71 3.33
N SER A 186 3.99 9.13 2.39
CA SER A 186 3.55 9.82 1.18
C SER A 186 2.51 9.02 0.41
N TRP A 187 2.72 7.72 0.22
CA TRP A 187 1.72 6.86 -0.42
C TRP A 187 0.47 6.64 0.46
N TRP A 188 0.65 6.31 1.75
CA TRP A 188 -0.48 6.05 2.66
C TRP A 188 -1.44 7.26 2.75
N VAL A 189 -0.88 8.47 2.83
CA VAL A 189 -1.63 9.73 2.89
C VAL A 189 -2.24 10.08 1.53
N LEU A 190 -1.46 10.01 0.45
CA LEU A 190 -1.94 10.30 -0.91
C LEU A 190 -3.11 9.38 -1.30
N SER A 191 -2.97 8.09 -1.06
CA SER A 191 -4.04 7.12 -1.35
C SER A 191 -5.32 7.43 -0.57
N SER A 192 -5.18 7.75 0.73
CA SER A 192 -6.31 8.16 1.57
C SER A 192 -7.00 9.41 1.04
N LEU A 193 -6.23 10.43 0.63
CA LEU A 193 -6.75 11.65 0.02
C LEU A 193 -7.49 11.38 -1.30
N ILE A 194 -7.00 10.46 -2.13
CA ILE A 194 -7.67 10.07 -3.38
C ILE A 194 -9.01 9.40 -3.08
N MET A 195 -9.05 8.44 -2.15
CA MET A 195 -10.29 7.72 -1.81
C MET A 195 -11.40 8.64 -1.27
N ILE A 196 -11.04 9.72 -0.58
CA ILE A 196 -12.00 10.71 -0.05
C ILE A 196 -12.18 11.94 -0.96
N ASP A 197 -11.61 11.93 -2.17
CA ASP A 197 -11.70 13.02 -3.16
C ASP A 197 -11.15 14.37 -2.65
N ARG A 198 -9.99 14.34 -1.99
CA ARG A 198 -9.27 15.51 -1.43
C ARG A 198 -7.82 15.62 -1.87
N VAL A 199 -7.40 14.85 -2.87
CA VAL A 199 -6.03 14.87 -3.41
C VAL A 199 -5.60 16.26 -3.91
N HIS A 200 -6.54 17.11 -4.33
CA HIS A 200 -6.25 18.47 -4.78
C HIS A 200 -5.82 19.44 -3.66
N TRP A 201 -5.83 18.99 -2.39
CA TRP A 201 -5.39 19.80 -1.24
C TRP A 201 -3.87 19.76 -1.00
N ILE A 202 -3.14 18.92 -1.73
CA ILE A 202 -1.67 18.84 -1.68
C ILE A 202 -1.03 19.26 -3.01
N ASP A 203 0.23 19.67 -2.93
CA ASP A 203 1.06 19.99 -4.10
C ASP A 203 1.66 18.68 -4.66
N LYS A 204 1.01 18.10 -5.68
CA LYS A 204 1.45 16.85 -6.32
C LYS A 204 2.82 16.97 -6.99
N ASP A 205 3.16 18.13 -7.55
CA ASP A 205 4.43 18.32 -8.25
C ASP A 205 5.61 18.29 -7.26
N LYS A 206 5.45 18.94 -6.10
CA LYS A 206 6.43 18.85 -5.01
C LYS A 206 6.54 17.43 -4.46
N LEU A 207 5.43 16.72 -4.34
CA LEU A 207 5.43 15.34 -3.87
C LEU A 207 6.17 14.42 -4.84
N ALA A 208 5.85 14.47 -6.14
CA ALA A 208 6.54 13.70 -7.16
C ALA A 208 8.05 13.99 -7.13
N LYS A 209 8.43 15.27 -7.01
CA LYS A 209 9.83 15.66 -6.89
C LYS A 209 10.51 15.11 -5.63
N PHE A 210 9.83 15.10 -4.49
CA PHE A 210 10.35 14.47 -3.26
C PHE A 210 10.64 12.98 -3.48
N ILE A 211 9.68 12.23 -4.04
CA ILE A 211 9.85 10.79 -4.33
C ILE A 211 11.01 10.57 -5.31
N LEU A 212 11.09 11.35 -6.39
CA LEU A 212 12.15 11.23 -7.39
C LEU A 212 13.54 11.55 -6.82
N ASN A 213 13.64 12.36 -5.77
CA ASN A 213 14.89 12.64 -5.07
C ASN A 213 15.30 11.52 -4.09
N CYS A 214 14.41 10.58 -3.77
CA CYS A 214 14.71 9.43 -2.91
C CYS A 214 15.22 8.21 -3.70
N GLN A 215 15.45 8.34 -5.01
CA GLN A 215 15.96 7.26 -5.85
C GLN A 215 17.48 7.11 -5.70
N ASP A 216 17.98 5.87 -5.60
CA ASP A 216 19.39 5.60 -5.91
C ASP A 216 19.56 5.67 -7.44
N LYS A 217 20.18 6.75 -7.89
CA LYS A 217 20.39 7.04 -9.32
C LYS A 217 21.47 6.15 -9.94
N GLU A 218 22.28 5.44 -9.18
CA GLU A 218 23.31 4.55 -9.70
C GLU A 218 22.78 3.13 -9.83
N ASN A 219 22.25 2.59 -8.74
CA ASN A 219 21.90 1.17 -8.61
C ASN A 219 20.39 0.89 -8.72
N GLY A 220 19.53 1.91 -8.59
CA GLY A 220 18.08 1.74 -8.51
C GLY A 220 17.61 1.41 -7.09
N GLY A 221 16.30 1.33 -6.91
CA GLY A 221 15.65 1.37 -5.61
C GLY A 221 15.28 2.80 -5.19
N ILE A 222 14.34 2.91 -4.26
CA ILE A 222 13.89 4.14 -3.62
C ILE A 222 13.99 3.94 -2.11
N SER A 223 14.47 4.94 -1.38
CA SER A 223 14.58 4.97 0.07
C SER A 223 13.41 5.74 0.71
N ASP A 224 13.33 5.70 2.04
CA ASP A 224 12.39 6.51 2.83
C ASP A 224 12.59 8.02 2.63
N ARG A 225 13.84 8.46 2.50
CA ARG A 225 14.27 9.86 2.35
C ARG A 225 15.51 9.97 1.45
N PRO A 226 15.82 11.16 0.89
CA PRO A 226 17.03 11.34 0.10
C PRO A 226 18.30 10.91 0.85
N ASP A 227 19.24 10.32 0.12
CA ASP A 227 20.56 9.87 0.61
C ASP A 227 20.55 8.70 1.62
N ASN A 228 19.38 8.12 1.93
CA ASN A 228 19.26 6.90 2.72
C ASN A 228 19.44 5.63 1.89
N ALA A 229 19.61 4.49 2.58
CA ALA A 229 19.66 3.18 1.94
C ALA A 229 18.29 2.81 1.34
N VAL A 230 18.31 2.25 0.13
CA VAL A 230 17.10 1.82 -0.59
C VAL A 230 16.63 0.44 -0.12
N ASP A 231 15.32 0.22 -0.19
CA ASP A 231 14.71 -1.09 0.07
C ASP A 231 13.52 -1.34 -0.87
N ILE A 232 13.10 -2.60 -0.95
CA ILE A 232 11.99 -3.02 -1.82
C ILE A 232 10.65 -2.41 -1.41
N TYR A 233 10.48 -2.10 -0.12
CA TYR A 233 9.25 -1.54 0.45
C TYR A 233 9.05 -0.09 -0.03
N HIS A 234 10.04 0.78 0.17
CA HIS A 234 10.01 2.16 -0.28
C HIS A 234 10.09 2.27 -1.81
N THR A 235 10.76 1.33 -2.48
CA THR A 235 10.71 1.22 -3.95
C THR A 235 9.27 1.04 -4.44
N TYR A 236 8.52 0.14 -3.82
CA TYR A 236 7.11 -0.05 -4.13
C TYR A 236 6.29 1.20 -3.84
N PHE A 237 6.36 1.77 -2.63
CA PHE A 237 5.55 2.94 -2.29
C PHE A 237 5.90 4.19 -3.09
N GLY A 238 7.16 4.35 -3.49
CA GLY A 238 7.58 5.44 -4.38
C GLY A 238 6.97 5.31 -5.77
N VAL A 239 7.11 4.14 -6.41
CA VAL A 239 6.54 3.89 -7.74
C VAL A 239 5.00 3.92 -7.70
N ALA A 240 4.39 3.34 -6.67
CA ALA A 240 2.96 3.39 -6.44
C ALA A 240 2.45 4.82 -6.18
N GLY A 241 3.22 5.66 -5.48
CA GLY A 241 2.88 7.07 -5.27
C GLY A 241 2.92 7.86 -6.57
N LEU A 242 3.93 7.61 -7.41
CA LEU A 242 4.01 8.19 -8.76
C LEU A 242 2.85 7.71 -9.66
N SER A 243 2.46 6.43 -9.56
CA SER A 243 1.29 5.88 -10.23
C SER A 243 -0.01 6.61 -9.86
N LEU A 244 -0.24 6.84 -8.56
CA LEU A 244 -1.41 7.58 -8.05
C LEU A 244 -1.43 9.06 -8.47
N MET A 245 -0.28 9.62 -8.85
CA MET A 245 -0.16 10.96 -9.42
C MET A 245 -0.17 10.97 -10.96
N GLU A 246 -0.46 9.83 -11.59
CA GLU A 246 -0.49 9.66 -13.06
C GLU A 246 0.85 9.97 -13.73
N TYR A 247 1.96 9.65 -13.07
CA TYR A 247 3.30 9.90 -13.63
C TYR A 247 3.50 9.13 -14.94
N PRO A 248 4.00 9.77 -16.02
CA PRO A 248 4.15 9.14 -17.32
C PRO A 248 4.99 7.85 -17.28
N GLY A 249 4.54 6.82 -17.99
CA GLY A 249 5.24 5.54 -18.11
C GLY A 249 5.05 4.57 -16.93
N VAL A 250 4.23 4.95 -15.93
CA VAL A 250 3.81 4.06 -14.83
C VAL A 250 2.33 3.72 -15.01
N LYS A 251 1.96 2.44 -14.87
CA LYS A 251 0.55 2.03 -14.93
C LYS A 251 -0.27 2.72 -13.83
N PRO A 252 -1.56 2.98 -14.03
CA PRO A 252 -2.46 3.43 -12.97
C PRO A 252 -2.65 2.34 -11.90
N MET A 253 -2.80 2.77 -10.65
CA MET A 253 -3.05 1.93 -9.47
C MET A 253 -4.41 2.26 -8.87
N ASP A 254 -5.09 1.25 -8.35
CA ASP A 254 -6.24 1.43 -7.48
C ASP A 254 -5.78 1.82 -6.06
N PRO A 255 -6.24 2.96 -5.51
CA PRO A 255 -5.80 3.44 -4.20
C PRO A 255 -6.27 2.53 -3.04
N ALA A 256 -7.43 1.90 -3.15
CA ALA A 256 -7.99 1.08 -2.08
C ALA A 256 -7.39 -0.33 -2.05
N TYR A 257 -7.17 -0.95 -3.20
CA TYR A 257 -6.59 -2.30 -3.29
C TYR A 257 -5.07 -2.32 -3.35
N ALA A 258 -4.42 -1.18 -3.60
CA ALA A 258 -2.97 -1.10 -3.75
C ALA A 258 -2.44 -2.07 -4.82
N LEU A 259 -3.14 -2.14 -5.95
CA LEU A 259 -2.84 -3.01 -7.09
C LEU A 259 -3.01 -2.24 -8.41
N PRO A 260 -2.36 -2.65 -9.52
CA PRO A 260 -2.57 -2.06 -10.82
C PRO A 260 -4.05 -2.11 -11.21
N LEU A 261 -4.56 -0.99 -11.71
CA LEU A 261 -5.99 -0.81 -11.96
C LEU A 261 -6.52 -1.83 -12.99
N ASP A 262 -5.71 -2.24 -13.96
CA ASP A 262 -6.08 -3.28 -14.94
C ASP A 262 -6.21 -4.67 -14.32
N VAL A 263 -5.47 -4.97 -13.25
CA VAL A 263 -5.60 -6.22 -12.48
C VAL A 263 -6.90 -6.21 -11.69
N VAL A 264 -7.17 -5.12 -10.96
CA VAL A 264 -8.42 -4.96 -10.18
C VAL A 264 -9.64 -5.06 -11.11
N ASN A 265 -9.63 -4.32 -12.22
CA ASN A 265 -10.69 -4.39 -13.22
C ASN A 265 -10.88 -5.79 -13.80
N ARG A 266 -9.79 -6.56 -13.99
CA ARG A 266 -9.91 -7.94 -14.48
C ARG A 266 -10.60 -8.85 -13.48
N ILE A 267 -10.38 -8.65 -12.18
CA ILE A 267 -11.00 -9.45 -11.11
C ILE A 267 -12.50 -9.16 -11.02
N PHE A 268 -12.91 -7.89 -11.13
CA PHE A 268 -14.31 -7.49 -10.92
C PHE A 268 -15.16 -7.33 -12.19
N LEU A 269 -14.55 -7.07 -13.36
CA LEU A 269 -15.28 -6.83 -14.62
C LEU A 269 -15.24 -8.02 -15.59
N ARG A 270 -14.44 -9.06 -15.33
CA ARG A 270 -14.59 -10.30 -16.09
C ARG A 270 -15.94 -10.91 -15.75
N LYS A 271 -16.89 -10.77 -16.68
CA LYS A 271 -18.10 -11.60 -16.71
C LYS A 271 -17.64 -13.05 -16.68
N GLU A 272 -18.11 -13.81 -15.70
CA GLU A 272 -18.03 -15.27 -15.73
C GLU A 272 -18.55 -15.72 -17.10
N HIS A 273 -17.71 -16.44 -17.85
CA HIS A 273 -18.11 -17.14 -19.07
C HIS A 273 -18.44 -18.59 -18.70
#